data_AF-A0A257EL91-F1
#
_entry.id   AF-A0A257EL91-F1
#
_cell.length_a   1.000
_cell.length_b   1.000
_cell.length_c   1.000
_cell.angle_alpha   90.00
_cell.angle_beta   90.00
_cell.angle_gamma   90.00
#
_symmetry.space_group_name_H-M   'P 1'
#
loop_
_entity.id
_entity.type
_entity.pdbx_description
1 polymer ?
#
loop_
_entity_poly.entity_id
_entity_poly.type
_entity_poly.pdbx_seq_one_letter_code
_entity_poly.pdbx_strand_id
1 'polypeptide(L)' 'MRTNVVIDDDLMRDALAATGAKTKREVVESGLKTLIRLAAVEELRQLRGKIAWDGDLDELRADPAR' A
#
# COMPACT_ATOMS: atom_id res chain seq x y z
N MET A 1 6.92 -20.84 2.02
CA MET A 1 8.11 -20.94 2.89
C MET A 1 7.65 -20.82 4.34
N ARG A 2 8.10 -21.71 5.23
CA ARG A 2 7.82 -21.62 6.68
C ARG A 2 9.08 -21.10 7.37
N THR A 3 8.95 -19.99 8.08
CA THR A 3 10.07 -19.30 8.73
C THR A 3 9.68 -18.99 10.18
N ASN A 4 10.62 -19.16 11.10
CA ASN A 4 10.44 -18.74 12.49
C ASN A 4 11.06 -17.35 12.66
N VAL A 5 10.26 -16.40 13.12
CA VAL A 5 10.66 -15.00 13.29
C VAL A 5 10.13 -14.54 14.65
N VAL A 6 10.96 -13.82 15.40
CA VAL A 6 10.54 -13.20 16.67
C VAL A 6 9.91 -11.85 16.34
N ILE A 7 8.67 -11.66 16.76
CA ILE A 7 7.90 -10.42 16.54
C ILE A 7 7.34 -10.00 17.90
N ASP A 8 7.36 -8.70 18.15
CA ASP A 8 6.73 -8.11 19.32
C ASP A 8 5.22 -8.42 19.38
N ASP A 9 4.73 -8.85 20.54
CA ASP A 9 3.35 -9.31 20.69
C ASP A 9 2.35 -8.14 20.70
N ASP A 10 2.73 -6.98 21.22
CA ASP A 10 1.89 -5.79 21.20
C ASP A 10 1.72 -5.30 19.76
N LEU A 11 2.81 -5.26 18.99
CA LEU A 11 2.78 -4.93 17.57
C LEU A 11 1.87 -5.87 16.77
N MET A 12 1.95 -7.19 17.01
CA MET A 12 1.13 -8.16 16.31
C MET A 12 -0.35 -8.03 16.67
N ARG A 13 -0.67 -7.75 17.94
CA ARG A 13 -2.04 -7.48 18.39
C ARG A 13 -2.61 -6.25 17.70
N ASP A 14 -1.86 -5.16 17.68
CA ASP A 14 -2.30 -3.90 17.09
C ASP A 14 -2.50 -4.04 15.58
N ALA A 15 -1.61 -4.78 14.91
CA ALA A 15 -1.75 -5.08 13.49
C ALA A 15 -2.95 -5.99 13.19
N LEU A 16 -3.25 -6.99 14.01
CA LEU A 16 -4.46 -7.81 13.89
C LEU A 16 -5.72 -6.95 14.04
N ALA A 17 -5.76 -6.07 15.05
CA ALA A 17 -6.88 -5.17 15.28
C ALA A 17 -7.09 -4.18 14.12
N ALA A 18 -5.99 -3.58 13.62
CA ALA A 18 -6.04 -2.60 12.54
C ALA A 18 -6.43 -3.21 11.18
N THR A 19 -6.02 -4.44 10.91
CA THR A 19 -6.26 -5.12 9.62
C THR A 19 -7.51 -5.98 9.62
N GLY A 20 -8.05 -6.35 10.78
CA GLY A 20 -9.15 -7.31 10.91
C GLY A 20 -8.76 -8.74 10.51
N ALA A 21 -7.46 -9.02 10.36
CA ALA A 21 -6.96 -10.34 9.97
C ALA A 21 -7.20 -11.38 11.07
N LYS A 22 -7.41 -12.63 10.68
CA LYS A 22 -7.74 -13.71 11.63
C LYS A 22 -6.50 -14.42 12.16
N THR A 23 -5.39 -14.32 11.43
CA THR A 23 -4.16 -15.07 11.76
C THR A 23 -2.92 -14.19 11.66
N LYS A 24 -1.90 -14.50 12.48
CA LYS A 24 -0.59 -13.84 12.42
C LYS A 24 0.03 -13.95 11.00
N ARG A 25 -0.21 -15.07 10.29
CA ARG A 25 0.27 -15.27 8.91
C ARG A 25 -0.34 -14.26 7.93
N GLU A 26 -1.64 -14.03 8.01
CA GLU A 26 -2.33 -13.07 7.13
C GLU A 26 -1.83 -11.64 7.36
N VAL A 27 -1.62 -11.25 8.61
CA VAL A 27 -1.03 -9.95 8.95
C VAL A 27 0.34 -9.79 8.32
N VAL A 28 1.22 -10.79 8.50
CA VAL A 28 2.58 -10.75 7.95
C VAL A 28 2.55 -10.68 6.42
N GLU A 29 1.71 -11.49 5.77
CA GLU A 29 1.58 -11.48 4.31
C GLU A 29 1.06 -10.13 3.78
N SER A 30 0.06 -9.56 4.45
CA SER A 30 -0.49 -8.24 4.11
C SER A 30 0.54 -7.12 4.32
N GLY A 31 1.32 -7.18 5.40
CA GLY A 31 2.42 -6.26 5.66
C GLY A 31 3.49 -6.30 4.56
N LEU A 32 3.91 -7.51 4.15
CA LEU A 32 4.88 -7.68 3.06
C LEU A 32 4.35 -7.14 1.72
N LYS A 33 3.09 -7.41 1.37
CA LYS A 33 2.45 -6.83 0.17
C LYS A 33 2.40 -5.31 0.22
N THR A 34 2.14 -4.75 1.39
CA THR A 34 2.12 -3.30 1.61
C THR A 34 3.50 -2.69 1.40
N LEU A 35 4.56 -3.31 1.93
CA LEU A 35 5.93 -2.85 1.73
C LEU A 35 6.32 -2.81 0.24
N ILE A 36 5.98 -3.86 -0.52
CA ILE A 36 6.21 -3.90 -1.97
C ILE A 36 5.46 -2.77 -2.68
N ARG A 37 4.18 -2.56 -2.32
CA ARG A 37 3.36 -1.48 -2.90
C ARG A 37 3.95 -0.11 -2.60
N LEU A 38 4.41 0.13 -1.38
CA LEU A 38 5.02 1.40 -0.99
C LEU A 38 6.31 1.67 -1.76
N ALA A 39 7.16 0.66 -1.94
CA ALA A 39 8.36 0.78 -2.76
C ALA A 39 8.05 1.15 -4.22
N ALA A 40 7.04 0.51 -4.82
CA ALA A 40 6.61 0.85 -6.18
C ALA A 40 6.08 2.30 -6.29
N VAL A 41 5.34 2.77 -5.28
CA VAL A 41 4.88 4.17 -5.23
C VAL A 41 6.05 5.14 -5.09
N GLU A 42 7.07 4.80 -4.30
CA GLU A 42 8.29 5.59 -4.15
C GLU A 42 9.04 5.75 -5.48
N GLU A 43 9.17 4.67 -6.26
CA GLU A 43 9.75 4.71 -7.61
C GLU A 43 8.94 5.62 -8.55
N LEU A 44 7.61 5.52 -8.52
CA LEU A 44 6.74 6.41 -9.31
C LEU A 44 6.90 7.88 -8.88
N ARG A 45 7.09 8.16 -7.58
CA ARG A 45 7.35 9.53 -7.10
C ARG A 45 8.64 10.10 -7.67
N GLN A 46 9.64 9.28 -7.99
CA GLN A 46 10.88 9.74 -8.65
C GLN A 46 10.66 10.23 -10.08
N LEU A 47 9.54 9.86 -10.71
CA LEU A 47 9.14 10.30 -12.04
C LEU A 47 8.37 11.63 -12.02
N ARG A 48 8.00 12.14 -10.84
CA ARG A 48 7.32 13.43 -10.67
C ARG A 48 8.17 14.54 -11.29
N GLY A 49 7.57 15.29 -12.22
CA GLY A 49 8.23 16.40 -12.93
C GLY A 49 9.19 15.98 -14.05
N LYS A 50 9.42 14.67 -14.26
CA LYS A 50 10.24 14.14 -15.36
C LYS A 50 9.41 13.69 -16.56
N ILE A 51 8.13 13.38 -16.32
CA ILE A 51 7.18 12.98 -17.37
C ILE A 51 6.33 14.18 -17.72
N ALA A 52 6.32 14.55 -19.00
CA ALA A 52 5.36 15.50 -19.54
C ALA A 52 3.98 14.82 -19.51
N TRP A 53 3.08 15.35 -18.71
CA TRP A 53 1.70 14.90 -18.68
C TRP A 53 0.96 15.63 -19.80
N ASP A 54 0.50 14.88 -20.80
CA ASP A 54 -0.26 15.40 -21.95
C ASP A 54 -1.73 15.05 -21.73
N GLY A 55 -2.49 16.00 -21.18
CA GLY A 55 -3.90 15.87 -20.88
C GLY A 55 -4.48 17.20 -20.40
N ASP A 56 -5.78 17.39 -20.56
CA ASP A 56 -6.50 18.54 -20.02
C ASP A 56 -7.19 18.15 -18.70
N LEU A 57 -6.78 18.80 -17.61
CA LEU A 57 -7.30 18.53 -16.26
C LEU A 57 -8.73 19.01 -16.10
N ASP A 58 -9.14 20.02 -16.85
CA ASP A 58 -10.46 20.61 -16.78
C ASP A 58 -11.47 19.74 -17.53
N GLU A 59 -11.08 19.14 -18.67
CA GLU A 59 -11.91 18.15 -19.38
C GLU A 59 -12.17 16.89 -18.54
N LEU A 60 -11.16 16.38 -17.81
CA LEU A 60 -11.31 15.18 -16.97
C LEU A 60 -12.19 15.40 -15.73
N ARG A 61 -12.32 16.65 -15.28
CA ARG A 61 -13.14 17.03 -14.12
C ARG A 61 -14.54 17.48 -14.50
N ALA A 62 -14.77 17.76 -15.78
CA ALA A 62 -16.04 18.25 -16.27
C ALA A 62 -17.12 17.16 -16.42
N ASP A 63 -16.91 15.93 -15.94
CA ASP A 63 -17.97 14.90 -15.89
C ASP A 63 -19.10 15.35 -14.96
N PRO A 64 -20.25 15.80 -15.49
CA PRO A 64 -21.38 16.18 -14.67
C PRO A 64 -22.10 14.90 -14.27
N ALA A 65 -22.15 14.65 -12.97
CA ALA A 65 -22.95 13.62 -12.30
C ALA A 65 -24.07 13.01 -13.17
N ARG A 66 -23.92 11.73 -13.50
CA ARG A 66 -25.00 10.90 -14.05
C ARG A 66 -25.58 10.02 -12.96
#